data_AF-A0A0C2DH69-F1
#
_entry.id   AF-A0A0C2DH69-F1
#
_cell.length_a   1.000
_cell.length_b   1.000
_cell.length_c   1.000
_cell.angle_alpha   90.00
_cell.angle_beta   90.00
_cell.angle_gamma   90.00
#
_symmetry.space_group_name_H-M   'P 1'
#
loop_
_entity.id
_entity.type
_entity.pdbx_description
1 polymer ?
#
loop_
_entity_poly.entity_id
_entity_poly.type
_entity_poly.pdbx_seq_one_letter_code
_entity_poly.pdbx_strand_id
1 'polypeptide(L)'
;MTCADERAPLLPEGIDGESSQAGAHEAQALPEYLWDEGGDPNDLELQRWGVFAPEGDRGERLLALVRPLIERREAQQGAPVQVYRVPGAMTALEAARWNKRVFQSADLDDDDRPRYQLMLGDLHELPLALQQRQASDGFVGRLAFDRDDDYAAYVAKLLASEDATPTHDLATTMFHTVHDGTGATRLGHRALVEPGLEHMRKRLALGKLSTRELLACGDEFDPSPDELLQFAAIDHPAVMFSLSHGDGPPRRGWGSAEQQRARQGAMSFGRAGSIEGTTLSDAKFLPGGLWFMLACYGAGTPDASAYQHWLAELKQLGQFRGKAEAVLAGIPAAGERPFIAAVPKATLASEHGPLAFVGHVDLAWSYSFQELDDGPMNRPSKFTGVLRSALRRDRMGISFRELYKYLGQTESELASIYDQGARGGEVDLARRGHLWMLRQDLSAYVLLGDPAARLCVRGGRAASQQQVSTPVSAQNFLGFPVAQSTETHGAALPLKIDELEEAIAKVILGDESAKAIARAYDVDRHELQELADAYQAAGRAALRGRS
;
A
#
# COMPACT_ATOMS: atom_id res chain seq x y z
N MET A 1 -11.28 -4.04 35.44
CA MET A 1 -10.11 -4.42 36.24
C MET A 1 -10.51 -4.36 37.72
N THR A 2 -10.16 -5.36 38.51
CA THR A 2 -10.47 -5.39 39.95
C THR A 2 -9.24 -5.03 40.76
N CYS A 3 -9.43 -4.36 41.91
CA CYS A 3 -8.41 -4.28 42.94
C CYS A 3 -8.04 -5.71 43.35
N ALA A 4 -6.75 -6.07 43.27
CA ALA A 4 -6.31 -7.45 43.48
C ALA A 4 -6.62 -7.95 44.90
N ASP A 5 -6.54 -7.05 45.88
CA ASP A 5 -6.75 -7.36 47.29
C ASP A 5 -8.24 -7.37 47.66
N GLU A 6 -9.00 -6.42 47.14
CA GLU A 6 -10.41 -6.24 47.49
C GLU A 6 -11.37 -7.00 46.55
N ARG A 7 -10.85 -7.50 45.42
CA ARG A 7 -11.61 -8.12 44.31
C ARG A 7 -12.79 -7.27 43.81
N ALA A 8 -12.81 -5.99 44.14
CA ALA A 8 -13.81 -5.03 43.72
C ALA A 8 -13.36 -4.30 42.43
N PRO A 9 -14.28 -3.91 41.54
CA PRO A 9 -13.93 -3.14 40.34
C PRO A 9 -13.28 -1.81 40.74
N LEU A 10 -12.15 -1.47 40.10
CA LEU A 10 -11.43 -0.20 40.34
C LEU A 10 -12.23 1.04 39.90
N LEU A 11 -13.15 0.85 38.95
CA LEU A 11 -14.11 1.86 38.50
C LEU A 11 -15.49 1.24 38.69
N PRO A 12 -16.13 1.44 39.86
CA PRO A 12 -17.43 0.85 40.17
C PRO A 12 -18.57 1.51 39.38
N GLU A 13 -18.39 2.79 39.08
CA GLU A 13 -19.22 3.56 38.16
C GLU A 13 -18.66 3.31 36.76
N GLY A 14 -19.34 2.48 35.97
CA GLY A 14 -19.08 2.40 34.53
C GLY A 14 -19.32 3.76 33.87
N ILE A 15 -19.05 3.87 32.56
CA ILE A 15 -19.41 5.08 31.81
C ILE A 15 -20.94 5.26 31.91
N ASP A 16 -21.41 6.42 32.34
CA ASP A 16 -22.84 6.70 32.59
C ASP A 16 -23.72 6.30 31.39
N GLY A 17 -24.65 5.38 31.66
CA GLY A 17 -25.59 4.83 30.68
C GLY A 17 -26.43 5.89 29.97
N GLU A 18 -26.71 7.03 30.63
CA GLU A 18 -27.52 8.11 30.04
C GLU A 18 -26.78 8.84 28.90
N SER A 19 -25.44 8.80 28.88
CA SER A 19 -24.63 9.31 27.75
C SER A 19 -24.48 8.31 26.60
N SER A 20 -24.91 7.05 26.82
CA SER A 20 -24.83 5.93 25.87
C SER A 20 -26.19 5.41 25.42
N GLN A 21 -27.30 5.93 25.94
CA GLN A 21 -28.67 5.58 25.54
C GLN A 21 -29.22 6.50 24.44
N ALA A 22 -28.70 6.31 23.23
CA ALA A 22 -29.46 6.54 22.00
C ALA A 22 -29.35 5.26 21.16
N GLY A 23 -30.04 4.20 21.61
CA GLY A 23 -30.07 2.89 20.97
C GLY A 23 -29.78 1.76 21.95
N ALA A 24 -30.80 1.31 22.68
CA ALA A 24 -30.70 0.04 23.39
C ALA A 24 -30.68 -1.08 22.34
N HIS A 25 -29.51 -1.63 22.07
CA HIS A 25 -29.37 -2.90 21.36
C HIS A 25 -29.47 -4.03 22.39
N GLU A 26 -30.29 -5.05 22.12
CA GLU A 26 -30.24 -6.32 22.84
C GLU A 26 -28.80 -6.84 22.87
N ALA A 27 -28.38 -7.41 24.00
CA ALA A 27 -27.09 -8.06 24.13
C ALA A 27 -27.03 -9.26 23.18
N GLN A 28 -26.67 -9.01 21.93
CA GLN A 28 -26.23 -10.02 20.99
C GLN A 28 -24.86 -10.53 21.47
N ALA A 29 -24.62 -11.83 21.29
CA ALA A 29 -23.31 -12.41 21.50
C ALA A 29 -22.28 -11.54 20.76
N LEU A 30 -21.17 -11.21 21.43
CA LEU A 30 -20.04 -10.56 20.78
C LEU A 30 -19.70 -11.39 19.53
N PRO A 31 -19.70 -10.79 18.31
CA PRO A 31 -19.23 -11.50 17.14
C PRO A 31 -17.81 -11.97 17.43
N GLU A 32 -17.56 -13.28 17.31
CA GLU A 32 -16.22 -13.81 17.55
C GLU A 32 -15.23 -13.34 16.48
N TYR A 33 -15.68 -12.82 15.32
CA TYR A 33 -14.81 -12.25 14.28
C TYR A 33 -15.49 -11.15 13.46
N LEU A 34 -14.73 -10.09 13.18
CA LEU A 34 -14.91 -9.17 12.05
C LEU A 34 -14.40 -9.91 10.77
N TRP A 35 -15.07 -9.84 9.62
CA TRP A 35 -14.60 -10.28 8.27
C TRP A 35 -13.38 -11.22 8.18
N ASP A 36 -13.50 -12.55 8.27
CA ASP A 36 -12.36 -13.50 8.47
C ASP A 36 -10.93 -12.92 8.29
N GLU A 37 -10.49 -12.20 9.33
CA GLU A 37 -9.24 -11.43 9.28
C GLU A 37 -8.03 -12.36 9.24
N GLY A 38 -8.22 -13.60 9.71
CA GLY A 38 -7.24 -14.69 9.68
C GLY A 38 -7.23 -15.49 8.38
N GLY A 39 -8.25 -15.32 7.52
CA GLY A 39 -8.36 -15.95 6.21
C GLY A 39 -7.32 -15.45 5.19
N ASP A 40 -7.18 -16.16 4.07
CA ASP A 40 -6.28 -15.71 2.99
C ASP A 40 -6.84 -14.42 2.37
N PRO A 41 -6.10 -13.29 2.41
CA PRO A 41 -6.59 -12.03 1.86
C PRO A 41 -6.86 -12.12 0.36
N ASN A 42 -6.28 -13.07 -0.39
CA ASN A 42 -6.54 -13.27 -1.82
C ASN A 42 -7.83 -14.04 -2.12
N ASP A 43 -8.45 -14.67 -1.12
CA ASP A 43 -9.67 -15.44 -1.27
C ASP A 43 -10.88 -14.51 -1.32
N LEU A 44 -11.57 -14.46 -2.46
CA LEU A 44 -12.76 -13.60 -2.59
C LEU A 44 -13.98 -14.16 -1.87
N GLU A 45 -14.07 -15.47 -1.70
CA GLU A 45 -15.17 -16.09 -0.97
C GLU A 45 -15.10 -15.65 0.49
N LEU A 46 -13.93 -15.75 1.13
CA LEU A 46 -13.73 -15.33 2.53
C LEU A 46 -13.78 -13.80 2.72
N GLN A 47 -13.21 -13.04 1.79
CA GLN A 47 -13.01 -11.61 1.99
C GLN A 47 -14.14 -10.73 1.44
N ARG A 48 -15.02 -11.31 0.60
CA ARG A 48 -16.15 -10.66 -0.05
C ARG A 48 -15.79 -9.43 -0.92
N TRP A 49 -16.65 -9.15 -1.88
CA TRP A 49 -16.53 -8.02 -2.80
C TRP A 49 -17.85 -7.25 -2.89
N GLY A 50 -17.74 -5.92 -2.84
CA GLY A 50 -18.87 -5.00 -2.79
C GLY A 50 -18.65 -3.77 -3.66
N VAL A 51 -19.75 -3.08 -3.97
CA VAL A 51 -19.76 -1.91 -4.84
C VAL A 51 -20.33 -0.70 -4.12
N PHE A 52 -19.68 0.43 -4.30
CA PHE A 52 -20.13 1.74 -3.84
C PHE A 52 -20.52 2.55 -5.07
N ALA A 53 -21.75 3.04 -5.09
CA ALA A 53 -22.29 3.83 -6.18
C ALA A 53 -22.95 5.11 -5.64
N PRO A 54 -22.97 6.21 -6.41
CA PRO A 54 -23.69 7.43 -6.04
C PRO A 54 -25.17 7.15 -5.81
N GLU A 55 -25.82 7.96 -4.99
CA GLU A 55 -27.28 7.97 -4.92
C GLU A 55 -27.91 8.47 -6.24
N GLY A 56 -29.13 8.01 -6.52
CA GLY A 56 -29.93 8.43 -7.68
C GLY A 56 -29.57 7.73 -9.00
N ASP A 57 -30.13 8.26 -10.10
CA ASP A 57 -30.09 7.66 -11.44
C ASP A 57 -28.68 7.43 -11.97
N ARG A 58 -27.74 8.30 -11.58
CA ARG A 58 -26.34 8.16 -11.97
C ARG A 58 -25.73 6.89 -11.40
N GLY A 59 -26.00 6.56 -10.13
CA GLY A 59 -25.54 5.32 -9.51
C GLY A 59 -26.14 4.08 -10.18
N GLU A 60 -27.44 4.10 -10.46
CA GLU A 60 -28.10 3.00 -11.18
C GLU A 60 -27.48 2.75 -12.56
N ARG A 61 -27.19 3.83 -13.28
CA ARG A 61 -26.56 3.76 -14.60
C ARG A 61 -25.15 3.19 -14.51
N LEU A 62 -24.33 3.63 -13.56
CA LEU A 62 -22.99 3.08 -13.36
C LEU A 62 -23.01 1.60 -12.99
N LEU A 63 -23.94 1.18 -12.11
CA LEU A 63 -24.14 -0.23 -11.76
C LEU A 63 -24.57 -1.07 -12.97
N ALA A 64 -25.40 -0.52 -13.86
CA ALA A 64 -25.79 -1.20 -15.08
C ALA A 64 -24.61 -1.40 -16.05
N LEU A 65 -23.74 -0.39 -16.19
CA LEU A 65 -22.55 -0.48 -17.06
C LEU A 65 -21.56 -1.56 -16.61
N VAL A 66 -21.40 -1.74 -15.29
CA VAL A 66 -20.48 -2.75 -14.74
C VAL A 66 -21.17 -4.05 -14.35
N ARG A 67 -22.42 -4.28 -14.78
CA ARG A 67 -23.18 -5.50 -14.48
C ARG A 67 -22.39 -6.79 -14.76
N PRO A 68 -21.67 -6.95 -15.89
CA PRO A 68 -20.89 -8.16 -16.14
C PRO A 68 -19.79 -8.40 -15.09
N LEU A 69 -19.20 -7.34 -14.53
CA LEU A 69 -18.23 -7.46 -13.45
C LEU A 69 -18.90 -7.89 -12.14
N ILE A 70 -20.06 -7.32 -11.82
CA ILE A 70 -20.83 -7.71 -10.63
C ILE A 70 -21.16 -9.21 -10.70
N GLU A 71 -21.71 -9.68 -11.82
CA GLU A 71 -22.05 -11.10 -12.03
C GLU A 71 -20.81 -12.01 -11.91
N ARG A 72 -19.66 -11.57 -12.44
CA ARG A 72 -18.39 -12.29 -12.27
C ARG A 72 -18.00 -12.41 -10.80
N ARG A 73 -18.12 -11.33 -10.02
CA ARG A 73 -17.71 -11.30 -8.61
C ARG A 73 -18.69 -12.10 -7.74
N GLU A 74 -19.99 -12.05 -8.02
CA GLU A 74 -20.99 -12.93 -7.38
C GLU A 74 -20.65 -14.41 -7.57
N ALA A 75 -20.33 -14.81 -8.81
CA ALA A 75 -19.92 -16.17 -9.10
C ALA A 75 -18.62 -16.59 -8.40
N GLN A 76 -17.65 -15.68 -8.26
CA GLN A 76 -16.37 -15.97 -7.61
C GLN A 76 -16.44 -16.04 -6.09
N GLN A 77 -17.32 -15.26 -5.47
CA GLN A 77 -17.48 -15.24 -4.01
C GLN A 77 -18.61 -16.15 -3.49
N GLY A 78 -19.44 -16.70 -4.40
CA GLY A 78 -20.55 -17.58 -4.05
C GLY A 78 -21.73 -16.89 -3.35
N ALA A 79 -21.77 -15.56 -3.36
CA ALA A 79 -22.78 -14.75 -2.66
C ALA A 79 -23.14 -13.48 -3.45
N PRO A 80 -24.34 -12.91 -3.26
CA PRO A 80 -24.72 -11.64 -3.88
C PRO A 80 -23.76 -10.51 -3.52
N VAL A 81 -23.54 -9.59 -4.46
CA VAL A 81 -22.69 -8.42 -4.21
C VAL A 81 -23.45 -7.38 -3.40
N GLN A 82 -22.84 -6.93 -2.31
CA GLN A 82 -23.38 -5.84 -1.50
C GLN A 82 -23.18 -4.50 -2.21
N VAL A 83 -24.25 -3.73 -2.36
CA VAL A 83 -24.26 -2.42 -3.02
C VAL A 83 -24.55 -1.32 -2.01
N TYR A 84 -23.62 -0.40 -1.85
CA TYR A 84 -23.75 0.78 -0.99
C TYR A 84 -24.07 2.01 -1.84
N ARG A 85 -25.16 2.70 -1.50
CA ARG A 85 -25.49 4.01 -2.08
C ARG A 85 -24.96 5.12 -1.20
N VAL A 86 -24.26 6.05 -1.83
CA VAL A 86 -23.43 7.04 -1.14
C VAL A 86 -23.81 8.46 -1.58
N PRO A 87 -23.99 9.39 -0.64
CA PRO A 87 -24.07 10.81 -0.91
C PRO A 87 -22.82 11.36 -1.63
N GLY A 88 -23.01 12.27 -2.59
CA GLY A 88 -21.93 12.77 -3.45
C GLY A 88 -20.89 13.68 -2.79
N ALA A 89 -21.12 14.15 -1.56
CA ALA A 89 -20.20 15.02 -0.83
C ALA A 89 -20.11 14.60 0.64
N MET A 90 -18.89 14.48 1.16
CA MET A 90 -18.60 14.20 2.58
C MET A 90 -17.26 14.81 2.99
N THR A 91 -17.24 15.44 4.15
CA THR A 91 -16.01 15.69 4.90
C THR A 91 -15.40 14.38 5.41
N ALA A 92 -14.13 14.40 5.83
CA ALA A 92 -13.48 13.24 6.47
C ALA A 92 -14.25 12.75 7.71
N LEU A 93 -14.82 13.66 8.50
CA LEU A 93 -15.61 13.30 9.69
C LEU A 93 -16.96 12.67 9.31
N GLU A 94 -17.62 13.17 8.28
CA GLU A 94 -18.86 12.58 7.77
C GLU A 94 -18.61 11.20 7.16
N ALA A 95 -17.53 11.02 6.40
CA ALA A 95 -17.12 9.71 5.89
C ALA A 95 -16.84 8.71 7.03
N ALA A 96 -16.18 9.14 8.11
CA ALA A 96 -15.96 8.30 9.30
C ALA A 96 -17.28 7.92 10.00
N ARG A 97 -18.23 8.86 10.10
CA ARG A 97 -19.57 8.59 10.67
C ARG A 97 -20.39 7.67 9.77
N TRP A 98 -20.34 7.87 8.45
CA TRP A 98 -21.01 7.03 7.47
C TRP A 98 -20.46 5.60 7.52
N ASN A 99 -19.14 5.45 7.58
CA ASN A 99 -18.50 4.14 7.74
C ASN A 99 -19.01 3.42 9.00
N LYS A 100 -19.12 4.10 10.15
CA LYS A 100 -19.64 3.48 11.38
C LYS A 100 -21.13 3.11 11.30
N ARG A 101 -21.95 3.95 10.68
CA ARG A 101 -23.42 3.80 10.72
C ARG A 101 -23.99 2.93 9.61
N VAL A 102 -23.37 2.99 8.43
CA VAL A 102 -23.90 2.38 7.19
C VAL A 102 -23.07 1.20 6.79
N PHE A 103 -21.74 1.35 6.71
CA PHE A 103 -20.89 0.23 6.36
C PHE A 103 -20.84 -0.76 7.52
N GLN A 104 -20.41 -0.32 8.71
CA GLN A 104 -20.29 -1.08 9.97
C GLN A 104 -21.61 -1.28 10.72
N SER A 105 -22.76 -1.22 10.04
CA SER A 105 -24.04 -1.50 10.72
C SER A 105 -24.06 -2.93 11.25
N ALA A 106 -24.65 -3.12 12.43
CA ALA A 106 -24.84 -4.43 13.05
C ALA A 106 -25.83 -5.34 12.30
N ASP A 107 -26.57 -4.79 11.33
CA ASP A 107 -27.56 -5.53 10.53
C ASP A 107 -26.92 -6.46 9.48
N LEU A 108 -25.61 -6.30 9.22
CA LEU A 108 -24.85 -7.17 8.32
C LEU A 108 -23.89 -8.02 9.15
N ASP A 109 -23.96 -9.34 8.97
CA ASP A 109 -22.97 -10.26 9.51
C ASP A 109 -21.60 -9.89 8.99
N ASP A 110 -20.61 -9.93 9.88
CA ASP A 110 -19.27 -9.47 9.57
C ASP A 110 -18.59 -10.32 8.47
N ASP A 111 -18.99 -11.59 8.31
CA ASP A 111 -18.52 -12.49 7.25
C ASP A 111 -19.06 -12.13 5.85
N ASP A 112 -20.13 -11.35 5.78
CA ASP A 112 -20.73 -10.88 4.52
C ASP A 112 -20.32 -9.44 4.16
N ARG A 113 -19.52 -8.81 5.03
CA ARG A 113 -18.99 -7.46 4.85
C ARG A 113 -17.89 -7.46 3.78
N PRO A 114 -18.04 -6.70 2.68
CA PRO A 114 -17.06 -6.70 1.61
C PRO A 114 -15.76 -5.99 1.99
N ARG A 115 -14.67 -6.75 2.05
CA ARG A 115 -13.33 -6.19 2.20
C ARG A 115 -12.81 -5.62 0.90
N TYR A 116 -13.13 -6.24 -0.23
CA TYR A 116 -12.90 -5.65 -1.56
C TYR A 116 -14.02 -4.69 -1.93
N GLN A 117 -13.67 -3.45 -2.24
CA GLN A 117 -14.65 -2.38 -2.41
C GLN A 117 -14.37 -1.60 -3.69
N LEU A 118 -15.24 -1.74 -4.68
CA LEU A 118 -15.17 -0.97 -5.92
C LEU A 118 -16.04 0.28 -5.83
N MET A 119 -15.42 1.45 -5.96
CA MET A 119 -16.12 2.73 -6.06
C MET A 119 -16.38 3.10 -7.53
N LEU A 120 -17.64 3.39 -7.87
CA LEU A 120 -18.04 3.80 -9.21
C LEU A 120 -18.34 5.30 -9.26
N GLY A 121 -17.56 6.06 -10.01
CA GLY A 121 -17.80 7.48 -10.23
C GLY A 121 -16.61 8.36 -9.82
N ASP A 122 -16.65 9.60 -10.30
CA ASP A 122 -15.61 10.59 -10.10
C ASP A 122 -15.65 11.19 -8.67
N LEU A 123 -14.68 12.03 -8.30
CA LEU A 123 -14.52 12.52 -6.92
C LEU A 123 -15.71 13.36 -6.41
N HIS A 124 -16.43 14.01 -7.31
CA HIS A 124 -17.66 14.77 -7.01
C HIS A 124 -18.94 13.91 -6.91
N GLU A 125 -18.87 12.66 -7.36
CA GLU A 125 -19.97 11.69 -7.31
C GLU A 125 -19.79 10.73 -6.12
N LEU A 126 -18.54 10.36 -5.83
CA LEU A 126 -18.14 9.59 -4.65
C LEU A 126 -16.94 10.28 -3.99
N PRO A 127 -17.08 10.81 -2.76
CA PRO A 127 -16.05 11.62 -2.12
C PRO A 127 -14.71 10.91 -1.97
N LEU A 128 -13.61 11.65 -2.16
CA LEU A 128 -12.25 11.15 -1.85
C LEU A 128 -12.13 10.72 -0.39
N ALA A 129 -12.71 11.50 0.52
CA ALA A 129 -12.70 11.24 1.96
C ALA A 129 -13.28 9.85 2.31
N LEU A 130 -14.29 9.39 1.57
CA LEU A 130 -14.84 8.05 1.76
C LEU A 130 -13.87 6.98 1.28
N GLN A 131 -13.23 7.15 0.12
CA GLN A 131 -12.21 6.22 -0.37
C GLN A 131 -11.06 6.08 0.63
N GLN A 132 -10.56 7.21 1.14
CA GLN A 132 -9.50 7.23 2.14
C GLN A 132 -9.93 6.54 3.44
N ARG A 133 -11.16 6.80 3.92
CA ARG A 133 -11.70 6.17 5.12
C ARG A 133 -11.84 4.66 4.94
N GLN A 134 -12.40 4.20 3.83
CA GLN A 134 -12.58 2.78 3.58
C GLN A 134 -11.26 2.03 3.40
N ALA A 135 -10.25 2.67 2.80
CA ALA A 135 -8.94 2.09 2.54
C ALA A 135 -8.08 1.90 3.81
N SER A 136 -8.50 2.42 4.97
CA SER A 136 -7.81 2.14 6.23
C SER A 136 -7.82 0.66 6.60
N ASP A 137 -8.81 -0.09 6.09
CA ASP A 137 -9.05 -1.48 6.47
C ASP A 137 -9.47 -2.38 5.30
N GLY A 138 -10.17 -1.79 4.33
CA GLY A 138 -10.59 -2.45 3.09
C GLY A 138 -9.56 -2.38 1.96
N PHE A 139 -9.81 -3.17 0.94
CA PHE A 139 -9.13 -3.18 -0.35
C PHE A 139 -9.95 -2.37 -1.36
N VAL A 140 -9.65 -1.07 -1.44
CA VAL A 140 -10.51 -0.13 -2.18
C VAL A 140 -9.91 0.23 -3.52
N GLY A 141 -10.68 0.10 -4.60
CA GLY A 141 -10.36 0.63 -5.92
C GLY A 141 -11.49 1.49 -6.46
N ARG A 142 -11.22 2.27 -7.52
CA ARG A 142 -12.21 3.19 -8.12
C ARG A 142 -12.20 3.11 -9.65
N LEU A 143 -13.38 3.11 -10.25
CA LEU A 143 -13.59 3.37 -11.68
C LEU A 143 -14.33 4.69 -11.88
N ALA A 144 -13.67 5.64 -12.52
CA ALA A 144 -14.21 6.97 -12.78
C ALA A 144 -13.92 7.34 -14.23
N PHE A 145 -14.82 7.01 -15.16
CA PHE A 145 -14.66 7.41 -16.56
C PHE A 145 -15.66 8.49 -16.94
N ASP A 146 -15.28 9.34 -17.90
CA ASP A 146 -16.15 10.39 -18.41
C ASP A 146 -17.18 9.83 -19.39
N ARG A 147 -16.83 8.76 -20.13
CA ARG A 147 -17.71 8.07 -21.08
C ARG A 147 -18.17 6.74 -20.52
N ASP A 148 -19.39 6.36 -20.86
CA ASP A 148 -19.96 5.06 -20.50
C ASP A 148 -19.23 3.88 -21.13
N ASP A 149 -18.88 4.03 -22.41
CA ASP A 149 -18.18 2.99 -23.17
C ASP A 149 -16.87 2.59 -22.49
N ASP A 150 -16.23 3.52 -21.79
CA ASP A 150 -14.95 3.28 -21.10
C ASP A 150 -15.13 2.36 -19.87
N TYR A 151 -16.29 2.41 -19.19
CA TYR A 151 -16.63 1.43 -18.14
C TYR A 151 -16.76 0.04 -18.74
N ALA A 152 -17.49 -0.08 -19.85
CA ALA A 152 -17.68 -1.35 -20.53
C ALA A 152 -16.36 -1.91 -21.10
N ALA A 153 -15.51 -1.04 -21.67
CA ALA A 153 -14.20 -1.39 -22.21
C ALA A 153 -13.26 -1.89 -21.10
N TYR A 154 -13.19 -1.18 -19.96
CA TYR A 154 -12.42 -1.63 -18.79
C TYR A 154 -12.89 -3.00 -18.30
N VAL A 155 -14.21 -3.19 -18.12
CA VAL A 155 -14.78 -4.45 -17.64
C VAL A 155 -14.50 -5.58 -18.63
N ALA A 156 -14.71 -5.37 -19.93
CA ALA A 156 -14.42 -6.37 -20.95
C ALA A 156 -12.95 -6.79 -20.95
N LYS A 157 -12.02 -5.83 -20.88
CA LYS A 157 -10.58 -6.10 -20.78
C LYS A 157 -10.23 -6.89 -19.52
N LEU A 158 -10.77 -6.50 -18.37
CA LEU A 158 -10.52 -7.17 -17.10
C LEU A 158 -10.98 -8.64 -17.14
N LEU A 159 -12.22 -8.88 -17.58
CA LEU A 159 -12.77 -10.23 -17.67
C LEU A 159 -12.01 -11.09 -18.68
N ALA A 160 -11.66 -10.53 -19.85
CA ALA A 160 -10.83 -11.21 -20.82
C ALA A 160 -9.45 -11.59 -20.24
N SER A 161 -8.84 -10.70 -19.45
CA SER A 161 -7.58 -10.98 -18.75
C SER A 161 -7.71 -12.07 -17.68
N GLU A 162 -8.87 -12.18 -17.01
CA GLU A 162 -9.13 -13.23 -16.02
C GLU A 162 -9.39 -14.59 -16.65
N ASP A 163 -10.03 -14.61 -17.82
CA ASP A 163 -10.34 -15.83 -18.57
C ASP A 163 -9.15 -16.33 -19.39
N ALA A 164 -8.19 -15.44 -19.69
CA ALA A 164 -6.99 -15.78 -20.43
C ALA A 164 -6.15 -16.83 -19.68
N THR A 165 -5.69 -17.84 -20.42
CA THR A 165 -4.67 -18.75 -19.91
C THR A 165 -3.34 -18.01 -19.83
N PRO A 166 -2.68 -17.94 -18.66
CA PRO A 166 -1.43 -17.20 -18.54
C PRO A 166 -0.35 -17.77 -19.49
N THR A 167 0.17 -16.90 -20.36
CA THR A 167 1.24 -17.22 -21.31
C THR A 167 2.64 -17.05 -20.71
N HIS A 168 2.75 -16.34 -19.59
CA HIS A 168 4.00 -16.04 -18.89
C HIS A 168 3.99 -16.54 -17.44
N ASP A 169 5.15 -16.99 -16.97
CA ASP A 169 5.30 -17.49 -15.59
C ASP A 169 5.43 -16.35 -14.58
N LEU A 170 6.14 -15.29 -14.94
CA LEU A 170 6.41 -14.12 -14.10
C LEU A 170 6.20 -12.84 -14.89
N ALA A 171 5.80 -11.77 -14.19
CA ALA A 171 5.70 -10.43 -14.75
C ALA A 171 7.06 -9.72 -14.74
N THR A 172 7.23 -8.71 -15.59
CA THR A 172 8.43 -7.85 -15.59
C THR A 172 8.27 -6.71 -14.58
N THR A 173 9.36 -6.34 -13.90
CA THR A 173 9.41 -5.16 -13.03
C THR A 173 10.08 -4.02 -13.77
N MET A 174 9.45 -2.86 -13.81
CA MET A 174 9.91 -1.71 -14.58
C MET A 174 10.00 -0.47 -13.71
N PHE A 175 11.05 0.31 -13.88
CA PHE A 175 11.22 1.62 -13.26
C PHE A 175 11.47 2.67 -14.33
N HIS A 176 10.86 3.84 -14.18
CA HIS A 176 11.13 4.99 -15.03
C HIS A 176 11.26 6.26 -14.20
N THR A 177 12.23 7.12 -14.53
CA THR A 177 12.33 8.46 -13.97
C THR A 177 12.40 9.49 -15.09
N VAL A 178 11.57 10.52 -15.01
CA VAL A 178 11.74 11.71 -15.83
C VAL A 178 12.84 12.58 -15.23
N HIS A 179 13.95 12.74 -15.93
CA HIS A 179 15.05 13.62 -15.54
C HIS A 179 14.89 15.03 -16.12
N ASP A 180 13.87 15.77 -15.67
CA ASP A 180 13.53 17.12 -16.17
C ASP A 180 14.46 18.26 -15.70
N GLY A 181 15.54 17.93 -14.99
CA GLY A 181 16.48 18.89 -14.44
C GLY A 181 16.00 19.64 -13.19
N THR A 182 14.85 19.29 -12.60
CA THR A 182 14.37 19.91 -11.35
C THR A 182 14.93 19.25 -10.09
N GLY A 183 14.87 19.97 -8.97
CA GLY A 183 15.30 19.41 -7.67
C GLY A 183 14.41 18.29 -7.16
N ALA A 184 13.12 18.32 -7.49
CA ALA A 184 12.13 17.36 -7.01
C ALA A 184 12.33 15.97 -7.65
N THR A 185 12.48 15.90 -8.98
CA THR A 185 12.73 14.64 -9.69
C THR A 185 14.09 14.06 -9.31
N ARG A 186 15.14 14.90 -9.17
CA ARG A 186 16.44 14.46 -8.64
C ARG A 186 16.36 13.89 -7.22
N LEU A 187 15.61 14.54 -6.33
CA LEU A 187 15.42 14.06 -4.97
C LEU A 187 14.68 12.72 -4.97
N GLY A 188 13.55 12.63 -5.69
CA GLY A 188 12.80 11.38 -5.80
C GLY A 188 13.64 10.26 -6.41
N HIS A 189 14.47 10.55 -7.42
CA HIS A 189 15.34 9.54 -8.01
C HIS A 189 16.31 8.96 -6.98
N ARG A 190 17.06 9.84 -6.29
CA ARG A 190 18.09 9.45 -5.31
C ARG A 190 17.53 8.86 -4.02
N ALA A 191 16.36 9.34 -3.58
CA ALA A 191 15.78 8.94 -2.31
C ALA A 191 14.80 7.77 -2.42
N LEU A 192 14.23 7.51 -3.60
CA LEU A 192 13.22 6.48 -3.81
C LEU A 192 13.60 5.49 -4.92
N VAL A 193 13.87 5.96 -6.14
CA VAL A 193 14.04 5.07 -7.30
C VAL A 193 15.33 4.26 -7.22
N GLU A 194 16.49 4.91 -7.05
CA GLU A 194 17.80 4.26 -6.91
C GLU A 194 17.83 3.23 -5.76
N PRO A 195 17.50 3.60 -4.50
CA PRO A 195 17.56 2.63 -3.40
C PRO A 195 16.44 1.58 -3.50
N GLY A 196 15.31 1.89 -4.14
CA GLY A 196 14.28 0.91 -4.48
C GLY A 196 14.76 -0.14 -5.48
N LEU A 197 15.41 0.29 -6.57
CA LEU A 197 16.05 -0.59 -7.55
C LEU A 197 17.14 -1.44 -6.91
N GLU A 198 17.99 -0.85 -6.07
CA GLU A 198 19.01 -1.60 -5.32
C GLU A 198 18.37 -2.68 -4.43
N HIS A 199 17.29 -2.33 -3.73
CA HIS A 199 16.53 -3.29 -2.91
C HIS A 199 15.95 -4.42 -3.76
N MET A 200 15.36 -4.12 -4.93
CA MET A 200 14.84 -5.14 -5.85
C MET A 200 15.96 -6.04 -6.40
N ARG A 201 17.10 -5.49 -6.80
CA ARG A 201 18.28 -6.25 -7.28
C ARG A 201 18.80 -7.20 -6.21
N LYS A 202 18.94 -6.72 -4.97
CA LYS A 202 19.34 -7.56 -3.82
C LYS A 202 18.38 -8.73 -3.61
N ARG A 203 17.06 -8.49 -3.69
CA ARG A 203 16.06 -9.56 -3.56
C ARG A 203 16.09 -10.54 -4.73
N LEU A 204 16.30 -10.06 -5.96
CA LEU A 204 16.44 -10.90 -7.14
C LEU A 204 17.65 -11.85 -7.00
N ALA A 205 18.81 -11.31 -6.60
CA ALA A 205 20.02 -12.10 -6.35
C ALA A 205 19.82 -13.18 -5.27
N LEU A 206 18.94 -12.94 -4.30
CA LEU A 206 18.57 -13.88 -3.25
C LEU A 206 17.43 -14.85 -3.64
N GLY A 207 16.90 -14.79 -4.86
CA GLY A 207 15.73 -15.59 -5.28
C GLY A 207 14.42 -15.20 -4.58
N LYS A 208 14.35 -14.00 -3.99
CA LYS A 208 13.23 -13.50 -3.16
C LYS A 208 12.34 -12.48 -3.88
N LEU A 209 12.46 -12.38 -5.20
CA LEU A 209 11.66 -11.51 -6.08
C LEU A 209 11.06 -12.33 -7.23
N SER A 210 9.74 -12.34 -7.34
CA SER A 210 8.99 -13.06 -8.38
C SER A 210 8.86 -12.20 -9.64
N THR A 211 9.99 -11.98 -10.33
CA THR A 211 10.00 -11.19 -11.57
C THR A 211 10.73 -11.91 -12.69
N ARG A 212 10.28 -11.70 -13.93
CA ARG A 212 10.97 -12.15 -15.13
C ARG A 212 12.28 -11.38 -15.32
N GLU A 213 12.19 -10.07 -15.20
CA GLU A 213 13.29 -9.14 -15.44
C GLU A 213 13.07 -7.86 -14.63
N LEU A 214 14.17 -7.20 -14.25
CA LEU A 214 14.15 -5.90 -13.60
C LEU A 214 14.75 -4.87 -14.55
N LEU A 215 13.88 -4.07 -15.16
CA LEU A 215 14.21 -3.04 -16.13
C LEU A 215 14.13 -1.65 -15.52
N ALA A 216 14.96 -0.73 -16.02
CA ALA A 216 14.90 0.69 -15.72
C ALA A 216 15.19 1.51 -16.99
N CYS A 217 14.47 2.62 -17.18
CA CYS A 217 14.71 3.58 -18.27
C CYS A 217 14.54 5.03 -17.79
N GLY A 218 14.75 5.97 -18.72
CA GLY A 218 14.74 7.42 -18.47
C GLY A 218 16.11 8.02 -18.74
N ASP A 219 16.27 8.65 -19.91
CA ASP A 219 17.50 9.37 -20.24
C ASP A 219 17.73 10.55 -19.27
N GLU A 220 18.92 10.61 -18.67
CA GLU A 220 19.27 11.63 -17.68
C GLU A 220 19.41 13.04 -18.27
N PHE A 221 19.63 13.14 -19.58
CA PHE A 221 19.95 14.37 -20.29
C PHE A 221 18.87 14.80 -21.28
N ASP A 222 18.19 13.85 -21.92
CA ASP A 222 17.16 14.08 -22.94
C ASP A 222 15.87 13.29 -22.65
N PRO A 223 15.11 13.64 -21.60
CA PRO A 223 13.90 12.93 -21.22
C PRO A 223 12.85 13.00 -22.35
N SER A 224 12.34 11.84 -22.78
CA SER A 224 11.44 11.73 -23.94
C SER A 224 10.15 10.97 -23.62
N PRO A 225 8.97 11.52 -23.93
CA PRO A 225 7.71 10.78 -23.89
C PRO A 225 7.73 9.51 -24.74
N ASP A 226 8.36 9.56 -25.92
CA ASP A 226 8.42 8.44 -26.85
C ASP A 226 9.25 7.27 -26.30
N GLU A 227 10.30 7.55 -25.51
CA GLU A 227 11.09 6.53 -24.82
C GLU A 227 10.19 5.72 -23.88
N LEU A 228 9.38 6.39 -23.05
CA LEU A 228 8.49 5.71 -22.13
C LEU A 228 7.40 4.93 -22.86
N LEU A 229 6.80 5.50 -23.91
CA LEU A 229 5.77 4.81 -24.69
C LEU A 229 6.32 3.53 -25.32
N GLN A 230 7.52 3.57 -25.90
CA GLN A 230 8.18 2.38 -26.45
C GLN A 230 8.56 1.37 -25.36
N PHE A 231 9.09 1.85 -24.23
CA PHE A 231 9.46 1.02 -23.10
C PHE A 231 8.25 0.28 -22.51
N ALA A 232 7.10 0.95 -22.41
CA ALA A 232 5.86 0.39 -21.86
C ALA A 232 5.05 -0.48 -22.85
N ALA A 233 5.38 -0.47 -24.15
CA ALA A 233 4.66 -1.19 -25.20
C ALA A 233 5.00 -2.71 -25.29
N ILE A 234 5.22 -3.36 -24.15
CA ILE A 234 5.60 -4.78 -24.06
C ILE A 234 4.41 -5.74 -24.25
N ASP A 235 4.69 -6.96 -24.72
CA ASP A 235 3.68 -8.03 -24.98
C ASP A 235 3.38 -8.94 -23.77
N HIS A 236 3.87 -8.60 -22.58
CA HIS A 236 3.74 -9.44 -21.39
C HIS A 236 3.38 -8.60 -20.16
N PRO A 237 2.74 -9.19 -19.14
CA PRO A 237 2.38 -8.46 -17.93
C PRO A 237 3.59 -7.84 -17.24
N ALA A 238 3.45 -6.59 -16.81
CA ALA A 238 4.46 -5.91 -16.01
C ALA A 238 3.86 -5.06 -14.91
N VAL A 239 4.71 -4.78 -13.92
CA VAL A 239 4.47 -3.78 -12.89
C VAL A 239 5.49 -2.67 -13.06
N MET A 240 5.01 -1.47 -13.36
CA MET A 240 5.86 -0.30 -13.56
C MET A 240 5.69 0.69 -12.42
N PHE A 241 6.80 1.15 -11.86
CA PHE A 241 6.86 2.37 -11.06
C PHE A 241 7.47 3.50 -11.87
N SER A 242 6.82 4.67 -11.90
CA SER A 242 7.37 5.84 -12.58
C SER A 242 7.39 7.07 -11.69
N LEU A 243 8.45 7.86 -11.78
CA LEU A 243 8.62 9.14 -11.10
C LEU A 243 8.63 10.29 -12.12
N SER A 244 7.79 11.30 -11.90
CA SER A 244 7.72 12.52 -12.72
C SER A 244 7.04 13.66 -11.96
N HIS A 245 6.93 14.84 -12.58
CA HIS A 245 5.87 15.78 -12.19
C HIS A 245 4.57 15.42 -12.89
N GLY A 246 3.45 15.88 -12.33
CA GLY A 246 2.22 16.02 -13.10
C GLY A 246 1.99 17.49 -13.46
N ASP A 247 1.41 17.71 -14.64
CA ASP A 247 1.07 19.04 -15.11
C ASP A 247 0.21 19.77 -14.07
N GLY A 248 0.73 20.88 -13.56
CA GLY A 248 0.04 21.80 -12.66
C GLY A 248 -0.60 22.97 -13.42
N PRO A 249 -1.22 23.92 -12.70
CA PRO A 249 -1.83 25.09 -13.30
C PRO A 249 -0.80 25.92 -14.11
N PRO A 250 -1.13 26.35 -15.34
CA PRO A 250 -0.32 27.30 -16.09
C PRO A 250 -0.16 28.62 -15.31
N ARG A 251 0.86 29.42 -15.61
CA ARG A 251 1.13 30.70 -14.92
C ARG A 251 -0.04 31.68 -14.94
N ARG A 252 -0.89 31.64 -15.96
CA ARG A 252 -2.09 32.48 -16.10
C ARG A 252 -3.37 31.79 -15.61
N GLY A 253 -3.25 30.64 -14.95
CA GLY A 253 -4.36 29.75 -14.65
C GLY A 253 -4.78 28.92 -15.85
N TRP A 254 -5.72 28.02 -15.62
CA TRP A 254 -6.42 27.28 -16.66
C TRP A 254 -7.37 28.21 -17.42
N GLY A 255 -7.47 28.03 -18.74
CA GLY A 255 -8.40 28.78 -19.58
C GLY A 255 -9.87 28.37 -19.37
N SER A 256 -10.11 27.15 -18.89
CA SER A 256 -11.42 26.63 -18.49
C SER A 256 -11.27 25.45 -17.53
N ALA A 257 -12.33 25.11 -16.82
CA ALA A 257 -12.36 23.90 -15.99
C ALA A 257 -12.29 22.60 -16.81
N GLU A 258 -12.76 22.62 -18.06
CA GLU A 258 -12.58 21.50 -18.99
C GLU A 258 -11.10 21.30 -19.34
N GLN A 259 -10.37 22.38 -19.63
CA GLN A 259 -8.93 22.31 -19.88
C GLN A 259 -8.18 21.79 -18.64
N GLN A 260 -8.57 22.23 -17.44
CA GLN A 260 -8.02 21.72 -16.19
C GLN A 260 -8.23 20.21 -16.08
N ARG A 261 -9.46 19.71 -16.26
CA ARG A 261 -9.78 18.28 -16.18
C ARG A 261 -9.03 17.44 -17.22
N ALA A 262 -8.82 17.99 -18.42
CA ALA A 262 -8.14 17.28 -19.49
C ALA A 262 -6.62 17.18 -19.29
N ARG A 263 -5.98 18.19 -18.66
CA ARG A 263 -4.52 18.33 -18.64
C ARG A 263 -3.88 18.18 -17.26
N GLN A 264 -4.56 18.56 -16.17
CA GLN A 264 -3.95 18.51 -14.84
C GLN A 264 -3.63 17.07 -14.43
N GLY A 265 -2.40 16.85 -13.97
CA GLY A 265 -1.90 15.52 -13.64
C GLY A 265 -1.33 14.72 -14.81
N ALA A 266 -1.31 15.27 -16.03
CA ALA A 266 -0.59 14.68 -17.16
C ALA A 266 0.89 14.48 -16.82
N MET A 267 1.50 13.38 -17.25
CA MET A 267 2.88 13.05 -16.90
C MET A 267 3.84 13.99 -17.61
N SER A 268 4.51 14.87 -16.86
CA SER A 268 5.35 15.92 -17.43
C SER A 268 6.78 15.44 -17.67
N PHE A 269 7.30 15.74 -18.86
CA PHE A 269 8.69 15.55 -19.29
C PHE A 269 9.45 16.90 -19.34
N GLY A 270 8.98 17.89 -18.57
CA GLY A 270 9.57 19.22 -18.53
C GLY A 270 9.44 19.93 -19.88
N ARG A 271 10.57 20.23 -20.52
CA ARG A 271 10.58 20.93 -21.82
C ARG A 271 10.17 20.04 -22.99
N ALA A 272 10.25 18.72 -22.85
CA ALA A 272 9.89 17.77 -23.88
C ALA A 272 8.36 17.55 -24.01
N GLY A 273 7.56 18.25 -23.19
CA GLY A 273 6.10 18.15 -23.21
C GLY A 273 5.59 17.20 -22.12
N SER A 274 4.41 16.62 -22.36
CA SER A 274 3.72 15.77 -21.39
C SER A 274 2.99 14.63 -22.10
N ILE A 275 2.82 13.50 -21.40
CA ILE A 275 1.89 12.43 -21.83
C ILE A 275 0.52 12.75 -21.24
N GLU A 276 -0.40 13.16 -22.11
CA GLU A 276 -1.80 13.43 -21.80
C GLU A 276 -2.65 12.16 -22.01
N GLY A 277 -3.88 12.12 -21.48
CA GLY A 277 -4.75 10.94 -21.62
C GLY A 277 -5.04 10.57 -23.07
N THR A 278 -5.17 11.56 -23.96
CA THR A 278 -5.36 11.33 -25.40
C THR A 278 -4.20 10.58 -26.05
N THR A 279 -2.98 10.74 -25.55
CA THR A 279 -1.79 10.01 -26.04
C THR A 279 -1.89 8.52 -25.72
N LEU A 280 -2.56 8.14 -24.64
CA LEU A 280 -2.63 6.76 -24.15
C LEU A 280 -3.90 6.00 -24.56
N SER A 281 -4.89 6.68 -25.12
CA SER A 281 -6.21 6.06 -25.40
C SER A 281 -6.09 4.89 -26.39
N ASP A 282 -5.25 5.03 -27.41
CA ASP A 282 -5.01 3.99 -28.44
C ASP A 282 -3.61 3.36 -28.32
N ALA A 283 -2.78 3.81 -27.37
CA ALA A 283 -1.44 3.30 -27.22
C ALA A 283 -1.45 1.96 -26.48
N LYS A 284 -0.62 1.03 -26.94
CA LYS A 284 -0.26 -0.14 -26.17
C LYS A 284 0.64 0.29 -25.01
N PHE A 285 0.16 0.14 -23.78
CA PHE A 285 0.85 0.66 -22.61
C PHE A 285 0.59 -0.25 -21.41
N LEU A 286 1.59 -1.06 -21.02
CA LEU A 286 1.49 -2.04 -19.94
C LEU A 286 0.24 -2.96 -20.01
N PRO A 287 -0.01 -3.66 -21.14
CA PRO A 287 -1.19 -4.51 -21.27
C PRO A 287 -1.31 -5.51 -20.12
N GLY A 288 -2.46 -5.51 -19.43
CA GLY A 288 -2.72 -6.44 -18.33
C GLY A 288 -1.89 -6.19 -17.05
N GLY A 289 -1.16 -5.06 -17.00
CA GLY A 289 -0.20 -4.74 -15.94
C GLY A 289 -0.74 -3.87 -14.81
N LEU A 290 0.20 -3.37 -14.00
CA LEU A 290 -0.02 -2.34 -12.98
C LEU A 290 0.92 -1.16 -13.25
N TRP A 291 0.37 0.05 -13.26
CA TRP A 291 1.15 1.28 -13.31
C TRP A 291 1.04 2.04 -11.98
N PHE A 292 2.16 2.18 -11.26
CA PHE A 292 2.27 3.04 -10.09
C PHE A 292 3.03 4.32 -10.47
N MET A 293 2.31 5.44 -10.61
CA MET A 293 2.87 6.74 -10.95
C MET A 293 2.98 7.66 -9.72
N LEU A 294 4.20 8.03 -9.37
CA LEU A 294 4.50 9.12 -8.47
C LEU A 294 4.57 10.44 -9.25
N ALA A 295 3.49 11.22 -9.19
CA ALA A 295 3.37 12.54 -9.81
C ALA A 295 2.26 13.36 -9.13
N CYS A 296 2.48 14.67 -8.96
CA CYS A 296 1.45 15.59 -8.48
C CYS A 296 0.17 15.49 -9.33
N TYR A 297 -0.98 15.36 -8.69
CA TYR A 297 -2.29 15.21 -9.35
C TYR A 297 -2.42 14.00 -10.30
N GLY A 298 -1.46 13.06 -10.29
CA GLY A 298 -1.38 11.98 -11.27
C GLY A 298 -2.58 11.02 -11.26
N ALA A 299 -3.26 10.88 -10.12
CA ALA A 299 -4.54 10.17 -10.02
C ALA A 299 -5.75 11.11 -10.01
N GLY A 300 -5.58 12.37 -9.61
CA GLY A 300 -6.68 13.32 -9.58
C GLY A 300 -6.40 14.61 -8.83
N THR A 301 -7.41 15.47 -8.78
CA THR A 301 -7.38 16.76 -8.09
C THR A 301 -8.56 16.83 -7.10
N PRO A 302 -8.29 17.04 -5.80
CA PRO A 302 -9.33 17.14 -4.79
C PRO A 302 -10.03 18.51 -4.85
N ASP A 303 -11.11 18.64 -4.08
CA ASP A 303 -11.88 19.87 -3.88
C ASP A 303 -11.19 20.83 -2.91
N ALA A 304 -10.39 20.31 -1.98
CA ALA A 304 -9.56 21.07 -1.07
C ALA A 304 -8.20 20.39 -0.86
N SER A 305 -7.15 21.19 -0.68
CA SER A 305 -5.82 20.68 -0.34
C SER A 305 -5.67 20.51 1.18
N ALA A 306 -5.20 19.33 1.61
CA ALA A 306 -4.99 19.03 3.03
C ALA A 306 -3.70 19.63 3.61
N TYR A 307 -2.83 20.23 2.79
CA TYR A 307 -1.46 20.58 3.19
C TYR A 307 -1.28 22.01 3.69
N GLN A 308 -2.12 22.96 3.26
CA GLN A 308 -1.86 24.40 3.43
C GLN A 308 -1.58 24.80 4.89
N HIS A 309 -2.42 24.36 5.83
CA HIS A 309 -2.33 24.75 7.24
C HIS A 309 -1.10 24.12 7.93
N TRP A 310 -0.77 22.86 7.62
CA TRP A 310 0.44 22.21 8.14
C TRP A 310 1.71 22.85 7.60
N LEU A 311 1.74 23.21 6.31
CA LEU A 311 2.87 23.94 5.73
C LEU A 311 3.02 25.35 6.32
N ALA A 312 1.91 26.02 6.66
CA ALA A 312 1.93 27.31 7.34
C ALA A 312 2.51 27.19 8.76
N GLU A 313 2.13 26.14 9.51
CA GLU A 313 2.70 25.83 10.83
C GLU A 313 4.20 25.52 10.74
N LEU A 314 4.60 24.62 9.85
CA LEU A 314 6.02 24.29 9.61
C LEU A 314 6.84 25.52 9.18
N LYS A 315 6.26 26.44 8.42
CA LYS A 315 6.90 27.70 8.06
C LYS A 315 7.16 28.60 9.27
N GLN A 316 6.20 28.70 10.19
CA GLN A 316 6.38 29.46 11.45
C GLN A 316 7.50 28.86 12.31
N LEU A 317 7.66 27.54 12.26
CA LEU A 317 8.73 26.79 12.94
C LEU A 317 10.07 26.78 12.18
N GLY A 318 10.17 27.46 11.03
CA GLY A 318 11.40 27.51 10.22
C GLY A 318 11.70 26.22 9.44
N GLN A 319 10.79 25.25 9.44
CA GLN A 319 10.91 23.94 8.79
C GLN A 319 10.44 23.94 7.33
N PHE A 320 9.79 25.01 6.87
CA PHE A 320 9.37 25.16 5.48
C PHE A 320 9.71 26.55 4.93
N ARG A 321 10.41 26.59 3.80
CA ARG A 321 10.87 27.84 3.15
C ARG A 321 9.97 28.32 2.00
N GLY A 322 8.99 27.51 1.60
CA GLY A 322 8.10 27.82 0.48
C GLY A 322 6.93 28.74 0.83
N LYS A 323 6.01 28.89 -0.13
CA LYS A 323 4.72 29.56 0.06
C LYS A 323 3.66 28.50 0.32
N ALA A 324 3.08 28.48 1.53
CA ALA A 324 2.09 27.47 1.90
C ALA A 324 0.84 27.55 1.01
N GLU A 325 0.50 28.76 0.55
CA GLU A 325 -0.66 29.04 -0.31
C GLU A 325 -0.47 28.51 -1.74
N ALA A 326 0.77 28.19 -2.15
CA ALA A 326 1.05 27.69 -3.49
C ALA A 326 0.37 26.34 -3.77
N VAL A 327 0.07 25.56 -2.72
CA VAL A 327 -0.63 24.28 -2.85
C VAL A 327 -2.07 24.43 -3.31
N LEU A 328 -2.66 25.62 -3.12
CA LEU A 328 -4.03 25.91 -3.54
C LEU A 328 -4.15 26.21 -5.03
N ALA A 329 -3.04 26.47 -5.73
CA ALA A 329 -3.07 26.93 -7.11
C ALA A 329 -3.67 25.90 -8.08
N GLY A 330 -3.55 24.60 -7.75
CA GLY A 330 -4.07 23.52 -8.58
C GLY A 330 -5.48 23.06 -8.20
N ILE A 331 -6.08 23.61 -7.14
CA ILE A 331 -7.42 23.21 -6.69
C ILE A 331 -8.48 23.82 -7.63
N PRO A 332 -9.60 23.11 -7.92
CA PRO A 332 -10.67 23.64 -8.75
C PRO A 332 -11.19 24.98 -8.22
N ALA A 333 -11.58 25.86 -9.14
CA ALA A 333 -12.19 27.13 -8.76
C ALA A 333 -13.53 26.92 -8.03
N ALA A 334 -13.99 27.92 -7.29
CA ALA A 334 -15.29 27.85 -6.62
C ALA A 334 -16.42 27.55 -7.63
N GLY A 335 -17.21 26.51 -7.35
CA GLY A 335 -18.28 26.03 -8.24
C GLY A 335 -17.83 24.99 -9.26
N GLU A 336 -16.54 24.73 -9.40
CA GLU A 336 -16.00 23.62 -10.19
C GLU A 336 -15.82 22.37 -9.34
N ARG A 337 -15.78 21.21 -10.01
CA ARG A 337 -15.78 19.90 -9.36
C ARG A 337 -14.36 19.30 -9.21
N PRO A 338 -14.08 18.54 -8.14
CA PRO A 338 -12.91 17.66 -8.09
C PRO A 338 -13.04 16.53 -9.13
N PHE A 339 -11.90 15.93 -9.50
CA PHE A 339 -11.87 14.95 -10.58
C PHE A 339 -10.68 13.97 -10.50
N ILE A 340 -10.88 12.75 -11.02
CA ILE A 340 -9.83 11.81 -11.40
C ILE A 340 -9.17 12.27 -12.69
N ALA A 341 -7.84 12.19 -12.75
CA ALA A 341 -7.04 12.72 -13.86
C ALA A 341 -7.29 11.96 -15.19
N ALA A 342 -7.10 12.62 -16.32
CA ALA A 342 -7.37 12.04 -17.64
C ALA A 342 -6.45 10.87 -18.02
N VAL A 343 -5.18 10.89 -17.57
CA VAL A 343 -4.18 9.83 -17.84
C VAL A 343 -4.63 8.46 -17.34
N PRO A 344 -4.98 8.27 -16.06
CA PRO A 344 -5.45 6.97 -15.58
C PRO A 344 -6.77 6.55 -16.21
N LYS A 345 -7.69 7.50 -16.51
CA LYS A 345 -8.94 7.19 -17.23
C LYS A 345 -8.65 6.56 -18.59
N ALA A 346 -7.82 7.22 -19.40
CA ALA A 346 -7.51 6.75 -20.74
C ALA A 346 -6.78 5.41 -20.75
N THR A 347 -5.74 5.25 -19.92
CA THR A 347 -4.96 4.00 -19.89
C THR A 347 -5.78 2.82 -19.34
N LEU A 348 -6.65 3.05 -18.35
CA LEU A 348 -7.53 1.99 -17.86
C LEU A 348 -8.63 1.64 -18.87
N ALA A 349 -9.16 2.60 -19.62
CA ALA A 349 -10.16 2.33 -20.66
C ALA A 349 -9.57 1.58 -21.88
N SER A 350 -8.30 1.84 -22.22
CA SER A 350 -7.62 1.22 -23.37
C SER A 350 -7.59 -0.32 -23.28
N GLU A 351 -7.94 -1.00 -24.38
CA GLU A 351 -7.87 -2.46 -24.51
C GLU A 351 -6.44 -2.99 -24.25
N HIS A 352 -5.44 -2.20 -24.62
CA HIS A 352 -4.02 -2.55 -24.47
C HIS A 352 -3.35 -1.84 -23.29
N GLY A 353 -4.17 -1.39 -22.34
CA GLY A 353 -3.74 -0.72 -21.11
C GLY A 353 -3.56 -1.65 -19.90
N PRO A 354 -3.14 -1.11 -18.75
CA PRO A 354 -3.05 -1.85 -17.49
C PRO A 354 -4.43 -2.22 -16.92
N LEU A 355 -4.43 -3.15 -15.97
CA LEU A 355 -5.63 -3.50 -15.18
C LEU A 355 -5.85 -2.56 -14.00
N ALA A 356 -4.76 -1.96 -13.51
CA ALA A 356 -4.79 -1.08 -12.36
C ALA A 356 -3.76 0.04 -12.48
N PHE A 357 -4.11 1.17 -11.86
CA PHE A 357 -3.27 2.35 -11.75
C PHE A 357 -3.24 2.80 -10.30
N VAL A 358 -2.05 3.10 -9.77
CA VAL A 358 -1.87 3.74 -8.48
C VAL A 358 -1.24 5.10 -8.71
N GLY A 359 -1.81 6.15 -8.12
CA GLY A 359 -1.24 7.49 -8.21
C GLY A 359 -1.78 8.41 -7.13
N HIS A 360 -1.38 9.67 -7.19
CA HIS A 360 -1.61 10.64 -6.13
C HIS A 360 -2.74 11.63 -6.49
N VAL A 361 -3.66 11.87 -5.55
CA VAL A 361 -4.72 12.88 -5.64
C VAL A 361 -4.29 14.08 -4.80
N ASP A 362 -3.98 15.22 -5.45
CA ASP A 362 -3.23 16.39 -4.91
C ASP A 362 -1.72 16.33 -5.19
N LEU A 363 -0.95 17.30 -4.70
CA LEU A 363 0.51 17.37 -4.76
C LEU A 363 1.16 16.18 -4.06
N ALA A 364 2.06 15.49 -4.77
CA ALA A 364 2.85 14.41 -4.21
C ALA A 364 4.12 14.97 -3.57
N TRP A 365 4.39 14.57 -2.34
CA TRP A 365 5.53 15.06 -1.56
C TRP A 365 6.58 13.98 -1.34
N SER A 366 7.74 14.38 -0.85
CA SER A 366 8.78 13.44 -0.46
C SER A 366 8.46 12.69 0.82
N TYR A 367 7.50 13.14 1.63
CA TYR A 367 7.21 12.57 2.95
C TYR A 367 6.93 11.07 2.88
N SER A 368 6.14 10.61 1.90
CA SER A 368 5.79 9.21 1.70
C SER A 368 7.00 8.30 1.48
N PHE A 369 8.16 8.81 1.06
CA PHE A 369 9.39 8.04 0.90
C PHE A 369 10.61 8.61 1.64
N GLN A 370 10.47 9.72 2.36
CA GLN A 370 11.53 10.37 3.11
C GLN A 370 10.95 10.96 4.41
N GLU A 371 11.18 10.25 5.52
CA GLU A 371 10.83 10.73 6.85
C GLU A 371 11.84 11.81 7.28
N LEU A 372 11.36 12.84 7.99
CA LEU A 372 12.16 14.05 8.30
C LEU A 372 12.37 14.27 9.81
N ASP A 373 11.82 13.40 10.67
CA ASP A 373 11.76 13.63 12.13
C ASP A 373 13.15 13.73 12.77
N ASP A 374 14.05 12.78 12.47
CA ASP A 374 15.44 12.76 12.94
C ASP A 374 16.43 12.97 11.78
N GLY A 375 16.07 13.87 10.86
CA GLY A 375 16.75 14.08 9.59
C GLY A 375 16.24 13.17 8.47
N PRO A 376 16.69 13.39 7.22
CA PRO A 376 16.13 12.72 6.06
C PRO A 376 16.47 11.23 6.03
N MET A 377 15.44 10.39 6.20
CA MET A 377 15.56 8.94 6.14
C MET A 377 14.74 8.37 4.98
N ASN A 378 15.42 7.78 4.01
CA ASN A 378 14.80 7.22 2.82
C ASN A 378 14.07 5.90 3.13
N ARG A 379 12.82 5.76 2.66
CA ARG A 379 11.92 4.63 2.89
C ARG A 379 11.36 4.06 1.57
N PRO A 380 12.20 3.63 0.61
CA PRO A 380 11.73 3.09 -0.67
C PRO A 380 10.97 1.77 -0.56
N SER A 381 11.09 1.08 0.59
CA SER A 381 10.35 -0.15 0.89
C SER A 381 8.84 0.04 0.87
N LYS A 382 8.35 1.24 1.22
CA LYS A 382 6.92 1.58 1.19
C LYS A 382 6.31 1.37 -0.20
N PHE A 383 7.02 1.82 -1.23
CA PHE A 383 6.61 1.70 -2.63
C PHE A 383 6.93 0.33 -3.20
N THR A 384 8.17 -0.15 -3.03
CA THR A 384 8.56 -1.47 -3.56
C THR A 384 7.81 -2.64 -2.93
N GLY A 385 7.20 -2.46 -1.75
CA GLY A 385 6.24 -3.38 -1.15
C GLY A 385 5.02 -3.64 -2.04
N VAL A 386 4.42 -2.57 -2.58
CA VAL A 386 3.28 -2.63 -3.52
C VAL A 386 3.65 -3.45 -4.76
N LEU A 387 4.79 -3.10 -5.38
CA LEU A 387 5.28 -3.79 -6.58
C LEU A 387 5.49 -5.28 -6.31
N ARG A 388 6.14 -5.61 -5.20
CA ARG A 388 6.41 -7.00 -4.81
C ARG A 388 5.16 -7.82 -4.54
N SER A 389 4.12 -7.22 -3.98
CA SER A 389 2.84 -7.89 -3.77
C SER A 389 2.19 -8.19 -5.12
N ALA A 390 2.11 -7.22 -6.03
CA ALA A 390 1.55 -7.43 -7.36
C ALA A 390 2.32 -8.51 -8.16
N LEU A 391 3.66 -8.51 -8.08
CA LEU A 391 4.52 -9.52 -8.70
C LEU A 391 4.33 -10.95 -8.15
N ARG A 392 3.80 -11.09 -6.92
CA ARG A 392 3.39 -12.38 -6.36
C ARG A 392 1.99 -12.80 -6.77
N ARG A 393 1.35 -12.03 -7.65
CA ARG A 393 -0.02 -12.23 -8.11
C ARG A 393 -1.06 -12.00 -7.01
N ASP A 394 -0.70 -11.23 -5.99
CA ASP A 394 -1.71 -10.72 -5.05
C ASP A 394 -2.70 -9.82 -5.81
N ARG A 395 -3.93 -9.76 -5.32
CA ARG A 395 -4.94 -8.83 -5.85
C ARG A 395 -4.50 -7.38 -5.65
N MET A 396 -4.85 -6.51 -6.59
CA MET A 396 -4.34 -5.12 -6.64
C MET A 396 -4.66 -4.33 -5.37
N GLY A 397 -5.82 -4.58 -4.75
CA GLY A 397 -6.19 -3.98 -3.48
C GLY A 397 -5.31 -4.42 -2.31
N ILE A 398 -4.87 -5.69 -2.26
CA ILE A 398 -3.87 -6.16 -1.28
C ILE A 398 -2.54 -5.47 -1.53
N SER A 399 -2.10 -5.44 -2.79
CA SER A 399 -0.85 -4.80 -3.16
C SER A 399 -0.83 -3.34 -2.76
N PHE A 400 -1.91 -2.62 -3.03
CA PHE A 400 -2.06 -1.23 -2.63
C PHE A 400 -2.09 -1.05 -1.10
N ARG A 401 -2.70 -1.97 -0.34
CA ARG A 401 -2.73 -1.92 1.14
C ARG A 401 -1.33 -1.91 1.75
N GLU A 402 -0.30 -2.44 1.08
CA GLU A 402 1.09 -2.33 1.56
C GLU A 402 1.52 -0.89 1.85
N LEU A 403 0.99 0.09 1.11
CA LEU A 403 1.26 1.51 1.37
C LEU A 403 0.45 2.04 2.56
N TYR A 404 -0.83 1.64 2.67
CA TYR A 404 -1.74 2.09 3.73
C TYR A 404 -1.39 1.53 5.12
N LYS A 405 -0.62 0.44 5.23
CA LYS A 405 -0.04 0.00 6.51
C LYS A 405 0.79 1.09 7.18
N TYR A 406 1.52 1.88 6.38
CA TYR A 406 2.32 2.99 6.89
C TYR A 406 1.44 4.17 7.32
N LEU A 407 0.27 4.36 6.70
CA LEU A 407 -0.69 5.36 7.13
C LEU A 407 -1.16 5.06 8.56
N GLY A 408 -1.55 3.82 8.85
CA GLY A 408 -1.97 3.41 10.20
C GLY A 408 -0.86 3.57 11.26
N GLN A 409 0.41 3.33 10.89
CA GLN A 409 1.56 3.59 11.77
C GLN A 409 1.70 5.08 12.07
N THR A 410 1.66 5.93 11.05
CA THR A 410 1.74 7.39 11.21
C THR A 410 0.56 7.94 12.02
N GLU A 411 -0.66 7.43 11.80
CA GLU A 411 -1.84 7.84 12.57
C GLU A 411 -1.74 7.42 14.06
N SER A 412 -1.18 6.24 14.35
CA SER A 412 -0.92 5.78 15.73
C SER A 412 0.12 6.64 16.44
N GLU A 413 1.16 7.06 15.72
CA GLU A 413 2.18 7.97 16.24
C GLU A 413 1.61 9.37 16.52
N LEU A 414 0.82 9.91 15.58
CA LEU A 414 0.09 11.17 15.79
C LEU A 414 -0.79 11.08 17.05
N ALA A 415 -1.57 10.01 17.21
CA ALA A 415 -2.42 9.82 18.38
C ALA A 415 -1.60 9.80 19.69
N SER A 416 -0.43 9.17 19.68
CA SER A 416 0.49 9.11 20.83
C SER A 416 1.03 10.50 21.20
N ILE A 417 1.35 11.35 20.21
CA ILE A 417 1.76 12.74 20.44
C ILE A 417 0.64 13.55 21.10
N TYR A 418 -0.61 13.37 20.67
CA TYR A 418 -1.75 14.06 21.27
C TYR A 418 -2.03 13.58 22.71
N ASP A 419 -1.96 12.28 22.99
CA ASP A 419 -2.12 11.74 24.35
C ASP A 419 -1.01 12.21 25.29
N GLN A 420 0.25 12.25 24.82
CA GLN A 420 1.36 12.82 25.58
C GLN A 420 1.11 14.29 25.96
N GLY A 421 0.65 15.11 25.01
CA GLY A 421 0.29 16.50 25.28
C GLY A 421 -0.87 16.64 26.27
N ALA A 422 -1.89 15.79 26.16
CA ALA A 422 -3.03 15.79 27.09
C ALA A 422 -2.63 15.42 28.53
N ARG A 423 -1.57 14.63 28.71
CA ARG A 423 -0.97 14.31 30.01
C ARG A 423 -0.01 15.38 30.53
N GLY A 424 0.14 16.50 29.83
CA GLY A 424 1.04 17.59 30.18
C GLY A 424 2.50 17.38 29.78
N GLY A 425 2.79 16.37 28.94
CA GLY A 425 4.12 16.18 28.36
C GLY A 425 4.45 17.23 27.30
N GLU A 426 5.74 17.46 27.08
CA GLU A 426 6.21 18.35 26.00
C GLU A 426 5.86 17.75 24.62
N VAL A 427 5.38 18.58 23.70
CA VAL A 427 5.02 18.17 22.33
C VAL A 427 5.94 18.86 21.34
N ASP A 428 6.68 18.07 20.57
CA ASP A 428 7.44 18.57 19.43
C ASP A 428 6.49 18.93 18.27
N LEU A 429 6.23 20.23 18.11
CA LEU A 429 5.35 20.75 17.07
C LEU A 429 5.92 20.56 15.66
N ALA A 430 7.24 20.56 15.49
CA ALA A 430 7.86 20.34 14.20
C ALA A 430 7.64 18.90 13.74
N ARG A 431 7.96 17.93 14.60
CA ARG A 431 7.68 16.51 14.36
C ARG A 431 6.20 16.27 14.07
N ARG A 432 5.30 16.85 14.86
CA ARG A 432 3.85 16.76 14.62
C ARG A 432 3.47 17.26 13.22
N GLY A 433 4.02 18.40 12.79
CA GLY A 433 3.80 18.94 11.45
C GLY A 433 4.33 18.01 10.34
N HIS A 434 5.52 17.43 10.51
CA HIS A 434 6.09 16.47 9.56
C HIS A 434 5.26 15.18 9.46
N LEU A 435 4.78 14.65 10.60
CA LEU A 435 3.90 13.47 10.62
C LEU A 435 2.54 13.74 9.96
N TRP A 436 1.95 14.93 10.16
CA TRP A 436 0.74 15.31 9.44
C TRP A 436 0.97 15.38 7.93
N MET A 437 2.07 15.96 7.49
CA MET A 437 2.44 15.97 6.06
C MET A 437 2.61 14.55 5.51
N LEU A 438 3.29 13.66 6.24
CA LEU A 438 3.43 12.23 5.89
C LEU A 438 2.08 11.52 5.80
N ARG A 439 1.21 11.73 6.80
CA ARG A 439 -0.15 11.19 6.82
C ARG A 439 -0.90 11.61 5.57
N GLN A 440 -0.92 12.91 5.26
CA GLN A 440 -1.67 13.42 4.11
C GLN A 440 -1.12 12.87 2.79
N ASP A 441 0.20 12.86 2.62
CA ASP A 441 0.89 12.30 1.44
C ASP A 441 0.60 10.81 1.24
N LEU A 442 0.64 9.99 2.31
CA LEU A 442 0.27 8.58 2.22
C LEU A 442 -1.21 8.37 1.88
N SER A 443 -2.10 9.13 2.52
CA SER A 443 -3.55 9.00 2.32
C SER A 443 -4.05 9.49 0.96
N ALA A 444 -3.24 10.26 0.24
CA ALA A 444 -3.58 10.83 -1.05
C ALA A 444 -3.24 9.91 -2.23
N TYR A 445 -2.51 8.82 -2.01
CA TYR A 445 -2.44 7.75 -3.01
C TYR A 445 -3.79 7.02 -3.09
N VAL A 446 -4.20 6.65 -4.30
CA VAL A 446 -5.41 5.87 -4.56
C VAL A 446 -5.13 4.77 -5.57
N LEU A 447 -5.88 3.67 -5.45
CA LEU A 447 -5.99 2.64 -6.47
C LEU A 447 -7.17 2.94 -7.40
N LEU A 448 -6.90 2.96 -8.69
CA LEU A 448 -7.87 3.07 -9.77
C LEU A 448 -7.89 1.73 -10.54
N GLY A 449 -9.09 1.20 -10.79
CA GLY A 449 -9.32 -0.18 -11.21
C GLY A 449 -10.11 -0.99 -10.19
N ASP A 450 -10.49 -2.21 -10.55
CA ASP A 450 -11.08 -3.18 -9.63
C ASP A 450 -10.01 -3.66 -8.62
N PRO A 451 -10.23 -3.51 -7.30
CA PRO A 451 -9.27 -3.97 -6.30
C PRO A 451 -9.06 -5.49 -6.31
N ALA A 452 -9.99 -6.27 -6.88
CA ALA A 452 -9.86 -7.71 -7.01
C ALA A 452 -9.08 -8.15 -8.25
N ALA A 453 -8.73 -7.25 -9.18
CA ALA A 453 -7.88 -7.57 -10.31
C ALA A 453 -6.53 -8.13 -9.86
N ARG A 454 -5.86 -8.92 -10.71
CA ARG A 454 -4.51 -9.46 -10.47
C ARG A 454 -3.81 -9.73 -11.79
N LEU A 455 -2.48 -9.82 -11.78
CA LEU A 455 -1.71 -10.11 -12.98
C LEU A 455 -2.04 -11.50 -13.56
N CYS A 456 -2.13 -11.60 -14.88
CA CYS A 456 -2.32 -12.86 -15.60
C CYS A 456 -0.97 -13.57 -15.83
N VAL A 457 -0.40 -14.13 -14.75
CA VAL A 457 0.85 -14.90 -14.76
C VAL A 457 0.67 -16.25 -14.05
N ARG A 458 1.46 -17.28 -14.41
CA ARG A 458 1.34 -18.63 -13.78
C ARG A 458 1.84 -18.65 -12.34
N GLY A 459 2.91 -17.90 -12.07
CA GLY A 459 3.58 -17.88 -10.76
C GLY A 459 2.80 -17.09 -9.72
N GLY A 460 2.70 -17.67 -8.51
CA GLY A 460 2.02 -17.03 -7.37
C GLY A 460 2.24 -17.74 -6.03
N ARG A 461 3.47 -18.19 -5.74
CA ARG A 461 4.06 -18.41 -4.40
C ARG A 461 5.49 -18.91 -4.60
N ALA A 462 6.51 -18.17 -4.16
CA ALA A 462 7.79 -18.78 -3.86
C ALA A 462 7.52 -19.84 -2.79
N ALA A 463 7.92 -21.09 -3.03
CA ALA A 463 7.72 -22.19 -2.09
C ALA A 463 8.38 -21.87 -0.75
N SER A 464 7.61 -21.44 0.25
CA SER A 464 7.97 -21.50 1.67
C SER A 464 6.73 -21.27 2.52
N GLN A 465 6.02 -22.36 2.80
CA GLN A 465 5.38 -22.70 4.08
C GLN A 465 4.57 -23.95 3.82
N GLN A 466 5.23 -25.12 3.85
CA GLN A 466 4.56 -26.27 4.42
C GLN A 466 4.20 -25.85 5.84
N GLN A 467 2.92 -25.57 6.09
CA GLN A 467 2.37 -25.65 7.43
C GLN A 467 2.63 -27.08 7.90
N VAL A 468 3.68 -27.25 8.70
CA VAL A 468 3.71 -28.37 9.63
C VAL A 468 2.65 -28.03 10.66
N SER A 469 1.42 -28.48 10.40
CA SER A 469 0.33 -28.47 11.37
C SER A 469 0.69 -29.47 12.48
N THR A 470 1.50 -29.04 13.44
CA THR A 470 1.49 -29.65 14.77
C THR A 470 0.39 -28.97 15.57
N PRO A 471 -0.63 -29.70 16.06
CA PRO A 471 -1.65 -29.10 16.90
C PRO A 471 -0.99 -28.65 18.21
N VAL A 472 -0.93 -27.34 18.43
CA VAL A 472 -0.63 -26.80 19.75
C VAL A 472 -1.92 -26.92 20.56
N SER A 473 -1.98 -27.95 21.40
CA SER A 473 -3.03 -28.06 22.41
C SER A 473 -3.05 -26.80 23.27
N ALA A 474 -4.20 -26.15 23.31
CA ALA A 474 -4.52 -25.01 24.17
C ALA A 474 -4.57 -25.46 25.64
N GLN A 475 -3.42 -25.65 26.26
CA GLN A 475 -3.27 -25.75 27.71
C GLN A 475 -1.93 -25.14 28.10
N ASN A 476 -1.94 -23.84 28.44
CA ASN A 476 -1.12 -23.18 29.47
C ASN A 476 -1.20 -21.66 29.29
N PHE A 477 -2.40 -21.13 29.52
CA PHE A 477 -2.54 -19.78 30.05
C PHE A 477 -2.29 -19.87 31.56
N LEU A 478 -1.19 -19.30 32.04
CA LEU A 478 -1.03 -18.67 33.37
C LEU A 478 0.41 -18.16 33.51
N GLY A 479 0.52 -16.89 33.92
CA GLY A 479 1.74 -16.10 33.85
C GLY A 479 2.82 -16.45 34.86
N PHE A 480 4.06 -16.36 34.39
CA PHE A 480 5.28 -16.03 35.14
C PHE A 480 6.28 -15.36 34.19
N PRO A 481 7.16 -14.46 34.67
CA PRO A 481 7.99 -13.63 33.81
C PRO A 481 9.18 -14.45 33.26
N VAL A 482 9.38 -14.44 31.95
CA VAL A 482 10.60 -14.95 31.33
C VAL A 482 11.61 -13.81 31.27
N ALA A 483 12.76 -14.03 31.90
CA ALA A 483 13.88 -13.12 31.95
C ALA A 483 14.36 -12.72 30.54
N GLN A 484 14.77 -11.46 30.40
CA GLN A 484 15.37 -10.90 29.21
C GLN A 484 16.60 -11.71 28.79
N SER A 485 16.53 -12.35 27.62
CA SER A 485 17.71 -12.76 26.86
C SER A 485 18.16 -11.60 25.99
N THR A 486 19.32 -11.05 26.32
CA THR A 486 20.08 -10.12 25.49
C THR A 486 20.31 -10.71 24.10
N GLU A 487 19.70 -10.13 23.07
CA GLU A 487 20.04 -10.42 21.68
C GLU A 487 21.44 -9.88 21.39
N THR A 488 22.42 -10.78 21.32
CA THR A 488 23.73 -10.51 20.75
C THR A 488 23.60 -10.42 19.23
N HIS A 489 24.05 -9.29 18.68
CA HIS A 489 24.23 -9.07 17.25
C HIS A 489 24.89 -10.28 16.57
N GLY A 490 24.25 -10.81 15.52
CA GLY A 490 24.79 -11.91 14.72
C GLY A 490 26.12 -11.53 14.07
N ALA A 491 27.22 -11.99 14.65
CA ALA A 491 28.53 -11.97 14.03
C ALA A 491 28.51 -12.89 12.80
N ALA A 492 29.18 -12.47 11.73
CA ALA A 492 29.38 -13.29 10.55
C ALA A 492 30.16 -14.56 10.94
N LEU A 493 29.68 -15.73 10.50
CA LEU A 493 30.37 -17.00 10.78
C LEU A 493 31.76 -17.01 10.11
N PRO A 494 32.78 -17.59 10.76
CA PRO A 494 34.16 -17.59 10.25
C PRO A 494 34.33 -18.46 8.99
N LEU A 495 33.39 -19.37 8.72
CA LEU A 495 33.39 -20.28 7.57
C LEU A 495 31.97 -20.45 7.00
N LYS A 496 31.88 -21.09 5.83
CA LYS A 496 30.61 -21.63 5.34
C LYS A 496 30.10 -22.70 6.32
N ILE A 497 28.78 -22.78 6.48
CA ILE A 497 28.17 -23.58 7.54
C ILE A 497 28.55 -25.07 7.48
N ASP A 498 28.61 -25.66 6.28
CA ASP A 498 28.98 -27.06 6.10
C ASP A 498 30.43 -27.36 6.53
N GLU A 499 31.36 -26.44 6.25
CA GLU A 499 32.78 -26.55 6.64
C GLU A 499 32.95 -26.35 8.15
N LEU A 500 32.17 -25.44 8.73
CA LEU A 500 32.15 -25.19 10.17
C LEU A 500 31.59 -26.38 10.95
N GLU A 501 30.52 -27.00 10.46
CA GLU A 501 29.93 -28.20 11.06
C GLU A 501 30.91 -29.38 11.04
N GLU A 502 31.66 -29.56 9.95
CA GLU A 502 32.70 -30.59 9.86
C GLU A 502 33.83 -30.35 10.87
N ALA A 503 34.30 -29.10 11.00
CA ALA A 503 35.33 -28.73 11.96
C ALA A 503 34.87 -28.93 13.41
N ILE A 504 33.64 -28.52 13.73
CA ILE A 504 33.01 -28.73 15.05
C ILE A 504 32.86 -30.22 15.35
N ALA A 505 32.41 -31.02 14.38
CA ALA A 505 32.28 -32.46 14.56
C ALA A 505 33.62 -33.12 14.92
N LYS A 506 34.71 -32.74 14.25
CA LYS A 506 36.07 -33.23 14.56
C LYS A 506 36.52 -32.84 15.97
N VAL A 507 36.15 -31.64 16.45
CA VAL A 507 36.43 -31.20 17.82
C VAL A 507 35.63 -32.03 18.84
N ILE A 508 34.34 -32.30 18.57
CA ILE A 508 33.47 -33.07 19.48
C ILE A 508 33.88 -34.55 19.54
N LEU A 509 34.30 -35.13 18.41
CA LEU A 509 34.73 -36.54 18.33
C LEU A 509 36.10 -36.75 18.98
N GLY A 510 36.94 -35.70 19.05
CA GLY A 510 38.24 -35.75 19.73
C GLY A 510 39.33 -36.49 18.97
N ASP A 511 39.14 -36.72 17.67
CA ASP A 511 40.08 -37.46 16.81
C ASP A 511 41.39 -36.70 16.58
N GLU A 512 41.36 -35.37 16.65
CA GLU A 512 42.51 -34.48 16.54
C GLU A 512 42.45 -33.35 17.57
N SER A 513 43.60 -32.73 17.88
CA SER A 513 43.60 -31.57 18.77
C SER A 513 42.88 -30.37 18.12
N ALA A 514 42.09 -29.62 18.88
CA ALA A 514 41.43 -28.39 18.39
C ALA A 514 42.40 -27.38 17.74
N LYS A 515 43.69 -27.40 18.13
CA LYS A 515 44.75 -26.59 17.50
C LYS A 515 45.08 -27.03 16.07
N ALA A 516 45.07 -28.34 15.81
CA ALA A 516 45.32 -28.89 14.48
C ALA A 516 44.14 -28.63 13.55
N ILE A 517 42.91 -28.81 14.05
CA ILE A 517 41.68 -28.55 13.30
C ILE A 517 41.55 -27.06 12.96
N ALA A 518 41.75 -26.17 13.94
CA ALA A 518 41.71 -24.72 13.70
C ALA A 518 42.69 -24.28 12.60
N ARG A 519 43.89 -24.88 12.57
CA ARG A 519 44.89 -24.61 11.53
C ARG A 519 44.49 -25.18 10.16
N ALA A 520 43.84 -26.33 10.11
CA ALA A 520 43.43 -26.96 8.85
C ALA A 520 42.29 -26.19 8.17
N TYR A 521 41.43 -25.53 8.96
CA TYR A 521 40.27 -24.77 8.50
C TYR A 521 40.49 -23.25 8.50
N ASP A 522 41.70 -22.77 8.81
CA ASP A 522 42.06 -21.34 8.88
C ASP A 522 41.13 -20.50 9.78
N VAL A 523 40.78 -21.04 10.95
CA VAL A 523 39.94 -20.38 11.96
C VAL A 523 40.68 -20.18 13.27
N ASP A 524 40.24 -19.22 14.08
CA ASP A 524 40.78 -19.06 15.41
C ASP A 524 40.44 -20.26 16.30
N ARG A 525 41.41 -20.72 17.09
CA ARG A 525 41.25 -21.91 17.94
C ARG A 525 40.23 -21.70 19.05
N HIS A 526 40.19 -20.51 19.63
CA HIS A 526 39.27 -20.18 20.72
C HIS A 526 37.84 -20.10 20.18
N GLU A 527 37.66 -19.41 19.06
CA GLU A 527 36.37 -19.29 18.39
C GLU A 527 35.81 -20.67 17.98
N LEU A 528 36.64 -21.54 17.40
CA LEU A 528 36.23 -22.90 17.04
C LEU A 528 35.80 -23.73 18.27
N GLN A 529 36.48 -23.55 19.41
CA GLN A 529 36.13 -24.25 20.65
C GLN A 529 34.81 -23.74 21.23
N GLU A 530 34.58 -22.43 21.24
CA GLU A 530 33.32 -21.83 21.70
C GLU A 530 32.12 -22.27 20.85
N LEU A 531 32.30 -22.32 19.53
CA LEU A 531 31.27 -22.80 18.60
C LEU A 531 30.97 -24.29 18.80
N ALA A 532 31.99 -25.12 19.03
CA ALA A 532 31.80 -26.54 19.30
C ALA A 532 31.05 -26.79 20.62
N ASP A 533 31.37 -26.04 21.68
CA ASP A 533 30.70 -26.13 22.97
C ASP A 533 29.22 -25.70 22.86
N ALA A 534 28.95 -24.61 22.14
CA ALA A 534 27.59 -24.13 21.86
C ALA A 534 26.78 -25.16 21.06
N TYR A 535 27.37 -25.74 20.01
CA TYR A 535 26.74 -26.78 19.19
C TYR A 535 26.40 -28.03 20.02
N GLN A 536 27.33 -28.48 20.87
CA GLN A 536 27.11 -29.63 21.74
C GLN A 536 26.04 -29.36 22.81
N ALA A 537 26.00 -28.15 23.38
CA ALA A 537 24.99 -27.74 24.34
C ALA A 537 23.59 -27.72 23.71
N ALA A 538 23.45 -27.14 22.51
CA ALA A 538 22.20 -27.11 21.76
C ALA A 538 21.72 -28.53 21.38
N GLY A 539 22.63 -29.39 20.90
CA GLY A 539 22.32 -30.78 20.59
C GLY A 539 21.84 -31.57 21.82
N ARG A 540 22.48 -31.39 22.98
CA ARG A 540 22.05 -32.01 24.25
C ARG A 540 20.69 -31.49 24.73
N ALA A 541 20.43 -30.20 24.59
CA ALA A 541 19.13 -29.61 24.94
C ALA A 541 18.01 -30.18 24.07
N ALA A 542 18.25 -30.31 22.76
CA ALA A 542 17.29 -30.91 21.83
C ALA A 542 17.01 -32.39 22.12
N LEU A 543 18.02 -33.16 22.56
CA LEU A 543 17.85 -34.56 22.96
C LEU A 543 17.11 -34.72 24.30
N ARG A 544 17.31 -33.83 25.27
CA ARG A 544 16.56 -33.82 26.54
C ARG A 544 15.08 -33.46 26.39
N GLY A 545 14.71 -32.73 25.33
CA GLY A 545 13.31 -32.48 24.99
C GLY A 545 12.57 -33.68 24.39
N ARG A 546 13.25 -34.82 24.19
CA ARG A 546 12.70 -36.05 23.59
C ARG A 546 12.76 -37.28 24.50
N SER A 547 13.32 -37.15 25.71
CA SER A 547 13.48 -38.24 26.70
C SER A 547 12.39 -38.23 27.76
#